data_AF-A0AAW5RTA5-F1
#
_entry.id   AF-A0AAW5RTA5-F1
#
_cell.length_a   1.000
_cell.length_b   1.000
_cell.length_c   1.000
_cell.angle_alpha   90.00
_cell.angle_beta   90.00
_cell.angle_gamma   90.00
#
_symmetry.space_group_name_H-M   'P 1'
#
loop_
_entity.id
_entity.type
_entity.pdbx_description
1 polymer ?
#
loop_
_entity_poly.entity_id
_entity_poly.type
_entity_poly.pdbx_seq_one_letter_code
_entity_poly.pdbx_strand_id
1 'polypeptide(L)'
;MQGEATIAGEALAPEQLLYLPPGTRALKVALGPDTRLLLIGGEPLAKPLQIWWNFVSFSPEAIRTAALDWESGHPRFGEVVGYVGPRLVAPPLAGL
;
A
#
# COMPACT_ATOMS: atom_id res chain seq x y z
N MET A 1 3.56 -5.22 13.72
CA MET A 1 4.03 -4.30 14.80
C MET A 1 3.56 -4.85 16.13
N GLN A 2 4.18 -4.46 17.25
CA GLN A 2 3.98 -5.10 18.56
C GLN A 2 3.85 -4.05 19.68
N GLY A 3 3.23 -4.45 20.80
CA GLY A 3 2.98 -3.60 21.96
C GLY A 3 1.85 -2.59 21.75
N GLU A 4 1.59 -1.78 22.78
CA GLU A 4 0.51 -0.80 22.82
C GLU A 4 1.07 0.62 22.91
N ALA A 5 0.34 1.60 22.37
CA ALA A 5 0.70 3.01 22.46
C ALA A 5 -0.52 3.90 22.64
N THR A 6 -0.29 5.12 23.11
CA THR A 6 -1.26 6.22 23.04
C THR A 6 -0.68 7.35 22.21
N ILE A 7 -1.39 7.71 21.14
CA ILE A 7 -0.95 8.69 20.14
C ILE A 7 -1.98 9.80 20.07
N ALA A 8 -1.57 11.04 20.38
CA ALA A 8 -2.48 12.19 20.44
C ALA A 8 -3.74 11.99 21.33
N GLY A 9 -3.65 11.12 22.34
CA GLY A 9 -4.76 10.76 23.23
C GLY A 9 -5.54 9.51 22.81
N GLU A 10 -5.30 8.99 21.60
CA GLU A 10 -5.95 7.79 21.08
C GLU A 10 -5.13 6.54 21.39
N ALA A 11 -5.78 5.48 21.89
CA ALA A 11 -5.13 4.19 22.09
C ALA A 11 -4.90 3.49 20.74
N LEU A 12 -3.71 2.93 20.56
CA LEU A 12 -3.31 2.19 19.37
C LEU A 12 -2.82 0.80 19.78
N ALA A 13 -3.58 -0.23 19.42
CA ALA A 13 -3.24 -1.63 19.62
C ALA A 13 -2.42 -2.18 18.44
N PRO A 14 -1.79 -3.37 18.59
CA PRO A 14 -1.17 -4.07 17.46
C PRO A 14 -2.14 -4.23 16.28
N GLU A 15 -1.59 -4.25 15.06
CA GLU A 15 -2.32 -4.44 13.80
C GLU A 15 -3.35 -3.33 13.47
N GLN A 16 -3.31 -2.21 14.17
CA GLN A 16 -4.12 -1.04 13.87
C GLN A 16 -3.31 0.07 13.18
N LEU A 17 -4.04 0.93 12.45
CA LEU A 17 -3.51 2.12 11.81
C LEU A 17 -4.26 3.34 12.34
N LEU A 18 -3.51 4.35 12.80
CA LEU A 18 -4.04 5.65 13.18
C LEU A 18 -3.72 6.68 12.09
N TYR A 19 -4.75 7.36 11.60
CA TYR A 19 -4.60 8.43 10.62
C TYR A 19 -4.33 9.77 11.29
N LEU A 20 -3.34 10.50 10.78
CA LEU A 20 -3.02 11.87 11.19
C LEU A 20 -3.30 12.81 10.02
N PRO A 21 -4.18 13.82 10.17
CA PRO A 21 -4.49 14.73 9.09
C PRO A 21 -3.31 15.66 8.76
N PRO A 22 -3.25 16.22 7.53
CA PRO A 22 -2.30 17.26 7.19
C PRO A 22 -2.36 18.44 8.17
N GLY A 23 -1.19 19.01 8.48
CA GLY A 23 -1.07 20.17 9.37
C GLY A 23 -0.68 19.83 10.81
N THR A 24 -0.69 18.56 11.22
CA THR A 24 -0.14 18.14 12.52
C THR A 24 1.38 18.38 12.56
N ARG A 25 1.81 19.35 13.37
CA ARG A 25 3.23 19.75 13.50
C ARG A 25 3.98 19.02 14.62
N ALA A 26 3.25 18.49 15.59
CA ALA A 26 3.81 17.77 16.73
C ALA A 26 2.82 16.69 17.16
N LEU A 27 3.34 15.59 17.67
CA LEU A 27 2.56 14.43 18.10
C LEU A 27 3.03 13.99 19.48
N LYS A 28 2.10 13.90 20.45
CA LYS A 28 2.39 13.27 21.73
C LYS A 28 2.27 11.76 21.57
N VAL A 29 3.35 11.05 21.91
CA VAL A 29 3.45 9.59 21.82
C VAL A 29 3.80 9.05 23.19
N ALA A 30 2.97 8.15 23.72
CA ALA A 30 3.27 7.37 24.91
C ALA A 30 3.35 5.90 24.49
N LEU A 31 4.45 5.23 24.83
CA LEU A 31 4.70 3.83 24.48
C LEU A 31 4.53 2.96 25.73
N GLY A 32 3.84 1.84 25.57
CA GLY A 32 3.92 0.73 26.51
C GLY A 32 5.29 0.02 26.45
N PRO A 33 5.55 -0.91 27.38
CA PRO A 33 6.74 -1.76 27.34
C PRO A 33 6.84 -2.53 26.02
N ASP A 34 8.06 -2.67 25.50
CA ASP A 34 8.39 -3.44 24.29
C ASP A 34 7.62 -3.04 23.01
N THR A 35 7.06 -1.82 22.96
CA THR A 35 6.29 -1.33 21.82
C THR A 35 7.19 -0.91 20.65
N ARG A 36 6.80 -1.33 19.43
CA ARG A 36 7.43 -0.89 18.17
C ARG A 36 6.39 -0.30 17.23
N LEU A 37 6.58 0.97 16.88
CA LEU A 37 5.72 1.73 15.95
C LEU A 37 6.42 2.03 14.62
N LEU A 38 5.61 2.23 13.58
CA LEU A 38 6.01 2.73 12.28
C LEU A 38 5.19 3.99 11.98
N LEU A 39 5.87 5.11 11.78
CA LEU A 39 5.27 6.36 11.35
C LEU A 39 5.61 6.56 9.87
N ILE A 40 4.59 6.61 9.03
CA ILE A 40 4.73 6.88 7.59
C ILE A 40 3.95 8.14 7.28
N GLY A 41 4.58 9.07 6.56
CA GLY A 41 3.94 10.31 6.14
C GLY A 41 4.70 10.96 4.99
N GLY A 42 4.08 11.96 4.39
CA GLY A 42 4.64 12.69 3.25
C GLY A 42 3.66 13.77 2.78
N GLU A 43 4.10 14.55 1.81
CA GLU A 43 3.22 15.50 1.12
C GLU A 43 2.07 14.76 0.42
N PRO A 44 0.81 15.23 0.52
CA PRO A 44 -0.29 14.66 -0.22
C PRO A 44 -0.01 14.65 -1.73
N LEU A 45 -0.45 13.61 -2.42
CA LEU A 45 -0.32 13.53 -3.87
C LEU A 45 -1.12 14.65 -4.54
N ALA A 46 -0.56 15.24 -5.60
CA ALA A 46 -1.18 16.35 -6.32
C ALA A 46 -2.54 16.02 -6.96
N LYS A 47 -2.83 14.73 -7.20
CA LYS A 47 -4.10 14.23 -7.71
C LYS A 47 -4.37 12.81 -7.22
N PRO A 48 -5.63 12.34 -7.22
CA PRO A 48 -5.95 10.95 -6.89
C PRO A 48 -5.28 9.98 -7.85
N LEU A 49 -4.67 8.92 -7.33
CA LEU A 49 -4.21 7.77 -8.12
C LEU A 49 -5.18 6.60 -7.97
N GLN A 50 -5.11 5.66 -8.89
CA GLN A 50 -5.79 4.39 -8.81
C GLN A 50 -4.79 3.29 -8.46
N ILE A 51 -5.19 2.45 -7.51
CA ILE A 51 -4.49 1.22 -7.16
C ILE A 51 -5.44 0.09 -7.51
N TRP A 52 -5.00 -0.83 -8.36
CA TRP A 52 -5.71 -2.06 -8.66
C TRP A 52 -4.69 -3.18 -8.73
N TRP A 53 -4.88 -4.20 -7.90
CA TRP A 53 -3.91 -5.28 -7.73
C TRP A 53 -2.49 -4.72 -7.54
N ASN A 54 -1.52 -5.18 -8.34
CA ASN A 54 -0.12 -4.76 -8.29
C ASN A 54 0.18 -3.55 -9.22
N PHE A 55 -0.83 -2.83 -9.69
CA PHE A 55 -0.68 -1.68 -10.59
C PHE A 55 -1.15 -0.39 -9.95
N VAL A 56 -0.34 0.65 -10.10
CA VAL A 56 -0.58 2.00 -9.57
C VAL A 56 -0.39 3.00 -10.69
N SER A 57 -1.41 3.80 -10.98
CA SER A 57 -1.32 4.84 -12.02
C SER A 57 -2.35 5.95 -11.78
N PHE A 58 -2.12 7.10 -12.41
CA PHE A 58 -3.12 8.15 -12.53
C PHE A 58 -4.09 7.95 -13.71
N SER A 59 -3.85 6.96 -14.57
CA SER A 59 -4.68 6.63 -15.73
C SER A 59 -5.27 5.21 -15.57
N PRO A 60 -6.61 5.08 -15.58
CA PRO A 60 -7.27 3.78 -15.61
C PRO A 60 -6.85 2.95 -16.83
N GLU A 61 -6.71 3.58 -18.00
CA GLU A 61 -6.31 2.93 -19.23
C GLU A 61 -4.91 2.32 -19.11
N ALA A 62 -3.97 3.02 -18.48
CA ALA A 62 -2.64 2.48 -18.23
C ALA A 62 -2.68 1.22 -17.34
N ILE A 63 -3.60 1.17 -16.37
CA ILE A 63 -3.81 -0.03 -15.54
C ILE A 63 -4.43 -1.16 -16.38
N ARG A 64 -5.41 -0.88 -17.25
CA ARG A 64 -6.00 -1.89 -18.16
C ARG A 64 -4.95 -2.48 -19.09
N THR A 65 -4.16 -1.64 -19.74
CA THR A 65 -3.03 -2.08 -20.57
C THR A 65 -2.07 -2.91 -19.73
N ALA A 66 -1.80 -2.50 -18.49
CA ALA A 66 -0.89 -3.24 -17.64
C ALA A 66 -1.36 -4.63 -17.26
N ALA A 67 -2.65 -4.79 -16.99
CA ALA A 67 -3.26 -6.09 -16.73
C ALA A 67 -3.23 -6.99 -17.97
N LEU A 68 -3.58 -6.46 -19.15
CA LEU A 68 -3.53 -7.23 -20.40
C LEU A 68 -2.10 -7.66 -20.76
N ASP A 69 -1.12 -6.78 -20.54
CA ASP A 69 0.29 -7.10 -20.76
C ASP A 69 0.77 -8.18 -19.77
N TRP A 70 0.24 -8.19 -18.55
CA TRP A 70 0.61 -9.19 -17.56
C TRP A 70 0.06 -10.57 -17.93
N GLU A 71 -1.21 -10.62 -18.34
CA GLU A 71 -1.91 -11.83 -18.78
C GLU A 71 -1.31 -12.42 -20.06
N SER A 72 -0.93 -11.58 -21.02
CA SER A 72 -0.32 -12.01 -22.28
C SER A 72 1.15 -12.42 -22.16
N GLY A 73 1.77 -12.25 -20.98
CA GLY A 73 3.20 -12.53 -20.80
C GLY A 73 4.11 -11.53 -21.51
N HIS A 74 3.68 -10.27 -21.63
CA HIS A 74 4.41 -9.24 -22.35
C HIS A 74 5.85 -9.06 -21.82
N PRO A 75 6.88 -8.91 -22.70
CA PRO A 75 8.30 -8.86 -22.31
C PRO A 75 8.66 -7.81 -21.26
N ARG A 76 7.88 -6.72 -21.17
CA ARG A 76 8.06 -5.66 -20.17
C ARG A 76 8.06 -6.17 -18.71
N PHE A 77 7.42 -7.30 -18.44
CA PHE A 77 7.37 -7.91 -17.10
C PHE A 77 8.45 -8.98 -16.89
N GLY A 78 9.18 -9.33 -17.95
CA GLY A 78 10.21 -10.36 -17.92
C GLY A 78 9.69 -11.74 -17.54
N GLU A 79 10.65 -12.61 -17.25
CA GLU A 79 10.45 -13.99 -16.79
C GLU A 79 11.22 -14.19 -15.49
N VAL A 80 10.61 -14.87 -14.51
CA VAL A 80 11.25 -15.20 -13.25
C VAL A 80 11.80 -16.62 -13.35
N VAL A 81 13.09 -16.73 -13.64
CA VAL A 81 13.78 -18.02 -13.75
C VAL A 81 13.97 -18.63 -12.36
N GLY A 82 13.66 -19.92 -12.22
CA GLY A 82 13.85 -20.68 -10.98
C GLY A 82 12.65 -20.68 -10.03
N TYR A 83 11.56 -19.98 -10.36
CA TYR A 83 10.30 -20.11 -9.62
C TYR A 83 9.58 -21.41 -10.00
N VAL A 84 9.31 -22.25 -9.01
CA VAL A 84 8.58 -23.52 -9.19
C VAL A 84 7.13 -23.31 -8.76
N GLY A 85 6.30 -22.86 -9.70
CA GLY A 85 4.87 -22.64 -9.46
C GLY A 85 4.20 -21.95 -10.66
N PRO A 86 2.86 -21.90 -10.68
CA PRO A 86 2.15 -21.19 -11.74
C PRO A 86 2.38 -19.68 -11.62
N ARG A 87 2.42 -19.00 -12.77
CA ARG A 87 2.35 -17.53 -12.82
C ARG A 87 1.02 -17.07 -12.20
N LEU A 88 1.06 -16.02 -11.38
CA LEU A 88 -0.15 -15.44 -10.82
C LEU A 88 -1.01 -14.84 -11.94
N VAL A 89 -2.31 -15.08 -11.88
CA VAL A 89 -3.30 -14.51 -12.81
C VAL A 89 -3.86 -13.25 -12.17
N ALA A 90 -3.92 -12.16 -12.94
CA ALA A 90 -4.53 -10.93 -12.50
C ALA A 90 -6.06 -11.14 -12.33
N PRO A 91 -6.69 -10.47 -11.35
CA PRO A 91 -8.14 -10.55 -11.21
C PRO A 91 -8.85 -9.98 -12.45
N PRO A 92 -10.14 -10.31 -12.67
CA PRO A 92 -10.91 -9.67 -13.72
C PRO A 92 -10.89 -8.15 -13.58
N LEU A 93 -10.80 -7.41 -14.69
CA LEU A 93 -10.84 -5.94 -14.72
C LEU A 93 -12.21 -5.34 -14.33
N ALA A 94 -13.10 -6.15 -13.77
CA ALA A 94 -14.38 -5.69 -13.23
C ALA A 94 -14.13 -4.78 -12.03
N GLY A 95 -14.71 -3.58 -12.05
CA GLY A 95 -14.53 -2.58 -10.99
C GLY A 95 -13.36 -1.62 -11.19
N LEU A 96 -12.64 -1.72 -12.32
CA LEU A 96 -11.81 -0.61 -12.82
C LEU A 96 -12.62 0.37 -13.66
#